data_AF-A0A939BQB2-F1
#
_entry.id   AF-A0A939BQB2-F1
#
_cell.length_a   1.000
_cell.length_b   1.000
_cell.length_c   1.000
_cell.angle_alpha   90.00
_cell.angle_beta   90.00
_cell.angle_gamma   90.00
#
_symmetry.space_group_name_H-M   'P 1'
#
loop_
_entity.id
_entity.type
_entity.pdbx_description
1 polymer ?
#
loop_
_entity_poly.entity_id
_entity_poly.type
_entity_poly.pdbx_seq_one_letter_code
_entity_poly.pdbx_strand_id
1 'polypeptide(L)'
;MFAVNCGGLPISTVVSEDFYYSDVKDVEIDLDKGDTLFLTTDGLLEERVTDEMYGEDRLQELLLNNYNYPVDLITKRVKNDFSEFSGSVRGQDDITFLCLQRDLDVIDKFKETINSTIEAMYEVKEKLLEFVAPYYKPPSIICIGFQEILTNAIEHGNQRKADKKVEIEVEVTTKYIKIVITDEGSGFDWQQVVNQEFDLERDLCNGECRGRGIKITNKAYDEIWYNEQGNQACLYKLLNG
;
A
#
# COMPACT_ATOMS: atom_id res chain seq x y z
N MET A 1 -18.28 7.59 5.93
CA MET A 1 -17.79 6.82 7.09
C MET A 1 -18.93 6.67 8.07
N PHE A 2 -19.13 5.46 8.58
CA PHE A 2 -20.12 5.15 9.60
C PHE A 2 -19.36 4.66 10.82
N ALA A 3 -19.51 5.32 11.97
CA ALA A 3 -18.91 4.92 13.23
C ALA A 3 -19.95 4.19 14.07
N VAL A 4 -19.60 2.99 14.52
CA VAL A 4 -20.43 2.19 15.41
C VAL A 4 -19.94 2.42 16.83
N ASN A 5 -20.74 3.13 17.63
CA ASN A 5 -20.44 3.23 19.04
C ASN A 5 -20.92 1.95 19.74
N CYS A 6 -19.98 1.06 20.02
CA CYS A 6 -20.20 -0.13 20.85
C CYS A 6 -20.35 0.29 22.32
N GLY A 7 -21.41 1.04 22.65
CA GLY A 7 -21.75 1.35 24.03
C GLY A 7 -22.11 0.08 24.79
N GLY A 8 -21.81 0.04 26.09
CA GLY A 8 -22.09 -1.11 26.94
C GLY A 8 -21.18 -1.17 28.17
N LEU A 9 -21.46 -2.10 29.08
CA LEU A 9 -20.58 -2.36 30.21
C LEU A 9 -19.35 -3.17 29.74
N PRO A 10 -18.13 -2.88 30.24
CA PRO A 10 -16.95 -3.69 29.93
C PRO A 10 -17.19 -5.13 30.38
N ILE A 11 -16.66 -6.13 29.67
CA ILE A 11 -16.73 -7.53 30.10
C ILE A 11 -15.87 -7.72 31.35
N SER A 12 -16.47 -8.13 32.46
CA SER A 12 -15.90 -8.15 33.79
C SER A 12 -16.64 -9.15 34.66
N THR A 13 -15.88 -9.90 35.46
CA THR A 13 -16.43 -10.81 36.47
C THR A 13 -17.02 -10.09 37.67
N VAL A 14 -16.84 -8.76 37.77
CA VAL A 14 -17.37 -7.92 38.85
C VAL A 14 -18.83 -7.53 38.61
N VAL A 15 -19.27 -7.53 37.36
CA VAL A 15 -20.66 -7.23 36.96
C VAL A 15 -21.41 -8.56 36.86
N SER A 16 -22.59 -8.68 37.50
CA SER A 16 -23.34 -9.93 37.51
C SER A 16 -23.86 -10.28 36.11
N GLU A 17 -23.93 -11.57 35.78
CA GLU A 17 -24.40 -12.08 34.48
C GLU A 17 -25.75 -11.50 34.04
N ASP A 18 -26.66 -11.25 34.98
CA ASP A 18 -27.98 -10.65 34.73
C ASP A 18 -27.92 -9.25 34.08
N PHE A 19 -26.82 -8.49 34.27
CA PHE A 19 -26.61 -7.18 33.65
C PHE A 19 -25.99 -7.26 32.25
N TYR A 20 -25.33 -8.36 31.89
CA TYR A 20 -24.76 -8.53 30.55
C TYR A 20 -25.84 -8.90 29.53
N TYR A 21 -26.69 -9.87 29.86
CA TYR A 21 -27.67 -10.39 28.91
C TYR A 21 -28.85 -9.42 28.66
N SER A 22 -29.08 -8.44 29.53
CA SER A 22 -30.12 -7.43 29.34
C SER A 22 -29.71 -6.27 28.41
N ASP A 23 -28.41 -5.99 28.28
CA ASP A 23 -27.91 -4.77 27.64
C ASP A 23 -26.93 -4.98 26.47
N VAL A 24 -26.53 -6.23 26.16
CA VAL A 24 -25.79 -6.53 24.93
C VAL A 24 -26.72 -6.45 23.74
N LYS A 25 -26.41 -5.56 22.80
CA LYS A 25 -27.13 -5.39 21.54
C LYS A 25 -26.23 -5.80 20.40
N ASP A 26 -26.69 -6.77 19.62
CA ASP A 26 -26.05 -7.08 18.35
C ASP A 26 -26.33 -5.95 17.35
N VAL A 27 -25.28 -5.51 16.67
CA VAL A 27 -25.37 -4.56 15.56
C VAL A 27 -24.90 -5.27 14.32
N GLU A 28 -25.78 -5.38 13.33
CA GLU A 28 -25.47 -5.95 12.03
C GLU A 28 -25.25 -4.82 11.02
N ILE A 29 -24.21 -4.95 10.21
CA ILE A 29 -23.84 -3.98 9.18
C ILE A 29 -23.50 -4.75 7.91
N ASP A 30 -24.21 -4.43 6.85
CA ASP A 30 -23.89 -4.92 5.52
C ASP A 30 -22.70 -4.14 4.97
N LEU A 31 -21.63 -4.84 4.63
CA LEU A 31 -20.43 -4.25 4.01
C LEU A 31 -20.47 -4.51 2.52
N ASP A 32 -20.43 -3.48 1.68
CA ASP A 32 -20.31 -3.62 0.23
C ASP A 32 -18.87 -3.97 -0.18
N LYS A 33 -18.69 -4.44 -1.43
CA LYS A 33 -17.34 -4.74 -1.94
C LYS A 33 -16.48 -3.48 -1.94
N GLY A 34 -15.29 -3.58 -1.37
CA GLY A 34 -14.37 -2.47 -1.18
C GLY A 34 -14.63 -1.62 0.06
N ASP A 35 -15.61 -1.98 0.90
CA ASP A 35 -15.78 -1.36 2.21
C ASP A 35 -14.71 -1.85 3.18
N THR A 36 -14.30 -0.94 4.06
CA THR A 36 -13.26 -1.17 5.06
C THR A 36 -13.84 -0.97 6.46
N LEU A 37 -13.73 -2.01 7.29
CA LEU A 37 -14.00 -1.98 8.72
C LEU A 37 -12.69 -1.78 9.49
N PHE A 38 -12.63 -0.75 10.32
CA PHE A 38 -11.49 -0.47 11.19
C PHE A 38 -11.93 -0.55 12.66
N LEU A 39 -11.24 -1.38 13.44
CA LEU A 39 -11.47 -1.58 14.86
C LEU A 39 -10.20 -1.23 15.61
N THR A 40 -10.30 -0.53 16.74
CA THR A 40 -9.15 -0.16 17.55
C THR A 40 -9.46 -0.22 19.04
N THR A 41 -8.44 -0.44 19.85
CA THR A 41 -8.45 -0.14 21.28
C THR A 41 -8.28 1.36 21.51
N ASP A 42 -8.61 1.81 22.72
CA ASP A 42 -8.40 3.18 23.21
C ASP A 42 -6.94 3.61 23.14
N GLY A 43 -5.99 2.71 23.38
CA GLY A 43 -4.54 3.00 23.34
C GLY A 43 -4.05 3.71 22.07
N LEU A 44 -4.66 3.46 20.90
CA LEU A 44 -4.33 4.22 19.67
C LEU A 44 -4.83 5.67 19.73
N LEU A 45 -6.07 5.87 20.19
CA LEU A 45 -6.76 7.16 20.16
C LEU A 45 -6.29 8.08 21.29
N GLU A 46 -6.01 7.49 22.46
CA GLU A 46 -5.60 8.19 23.68
C GLU A 46 -4.10 8.44 23.77
N GLU A 47 -3.30 7.96 22.80
CA GLU A 47 -1.87 8.26 22.74
C GLU A 47 -1.67 9.79 22.74
N ARG A 48 -0.77 10.26 23.61
CA ARG A 48 -0.54 11.68 23.84
C ARG A 48 0.88 12.09 23.57
N VAL A 49 1.03 13.16 22.80
CA VAL A 49 2.28 13.90 22.69
C VAL A 49 2.04 15.29 23.24
N THR A 50 2.72 15.61 24.34
CA THR A 50 2.46 16.83 25.14
C THR A 50 1.01 16.87 25.63
N ASP A 51 0.20 17.84 25.20
CA ASP A 51 -1.20 18.00 25.58
C ASP A 51 -2.19 17.55 24.47
N GLU A 52 -1.68 17.11 23.32
CA GLU A 52 -2.48 16.67 22.17
C GLU A 52 -2.64 15.15 22.18
N MET A 53 -3.87 14.67 21.94
CA MET A 53 -4.15 13.25 21.70
C MET A 53 -4.09 12.96 20.20
N TYR A 54 -3.73 11.73 19.83
CA TYR A 54 -3.85 11.26 18.44
C TYR A 54 -5.29 11.46 17.94
N GLY A 55 -6.26 11.02 18.76
CA GLY A 55 -7.66 11.41 18.63
C GLY A 55 -8.42 10.73 17.49
N GLU A 56 -9.73 10.76 17.60
CA GLU A 56 -10.63 10.17 16.62
C GLU A 56 -10.64 10.95 15.29
N ASP A 57 -10.68 12.29 15.35
CA ASP A 57 -10.77 13.15 14.16
C ASP A 57 -9.63 12.91 13.16
N ARG A 58 -8.38 12.81 13.67
CA ARG A 58 -7.19 12.54 12.85
C ARG A 58 -7.27 11.18 12.17
N LEU A 59 -7.64 10.15 12.93
CA LEU A 59 -7.78 8.80 12.40
C LEU A 59 -8.90 8.73 11.36
N GLN A 60 -10.04 9.36 11.63
CA GLN A 60 -11.18 9.41 10.72
C GLN A 60 -10.81 10.11 9.41
N GLU A 61 -10.15 11.27 9.48
CA GLU A 61 -9.66 11.99 8.30
C GLU A 61 -8.69 11.12 7.49
N LEU A 62 -7.74 10.46 8.16
CA LEU A 62 -6.81 9.55 7.50
C LEU A 62 -7.55 8.43 6.78
N LEU A 63 -8.48 7.73 7.43
CA LEU A 63 -9.22 6.64 6.81
C LEU A 63 -10.11 7.13 5.66
N LEU A 64 -10.76 8.29 5.79
CA LEU A 64 -11.57 8.93 4.74
C LEU A 64 -10.75 9.36 3.52
N ASN A 65 -9.49 9.73 3.70
CA ASN A 65 -8.59 10.07 2.60
C ASN A 65 -7.98 8.82 1.93
N ASN A 66 -8.17 7.63 2.51
CA ASN A 66 -7.48 6.41 2.09
C ASN A 66 -8.38 5.20 1.80
N TYR A 67 -9.71 5.30 1.95
CA TYR A 67 -10.64 4.19 1.80
C TYR A 67 -10.66 3.50 0.41
N ASN A 68 -10.13 4.16 -0.63
CA ASN A 68 -10.01 3.56 -1.96
C ASN A 68 -8.76 2.70 -2.15
N TYR A 69 -7.85 2.72 -1.17
CA TYR A 69 -6.66 1.89 -1.19
C TYR A 69 -6.93 0.49 -0.63
N PRO A 70 -6.11 -0.49 -1.03
CA PRO A 70 -6.03 -1.80 -0.38
C PRO A 70 -5.75 -1.72 1.12
N VAL A 71 -6.28 -2.71 1.86
CA VAL A 71 -6.19 -2.78 3.33
C VAL A 71 -4.76 -2.71 3.87
N ASP A 72 -3.80 -3.35 3.21
CA ASP A 72 -2.38 -3.35 3.57
C ASP A 72 -1.80 -1.92 3.53
N LEU A 73 -2.18 -1.14 2.52
CA LEU A 73 -1.75 0.24 2.40
C LEU A 73 -2.44 1.16 3.41
N ILE A 74 -3.74 0.97 3.66
CA ILE A 74 -4.46 1.70 4.72
C ILE A 74 -3.78 1.46 6.07
N THR A 75 -3.52 0.19 6.42
CA THR A 75 -2.86 -0.16 7.69
C THR A 75 -1.46 0.41 7.81
N LYS A 76 -0.69 0.44 6.72
CA LYS A 76 0.64 1.06 6.68
C LYS A 76 0.57 2.58 6.90
N ARG A 77 -0.38 3.27 6.27
CA ARG A 77 -0.56 4.71 6.43
C ARG A 77 -0.96 5.07 7.86
N VAL A 78 -1.84 4.30 8.49
CA VAL A 78 -2.16 4.45 9.93
C VAL A 78 -0.90 4.27 10.79
N LYS A 79 -0.10 3.23 10.54
CA LYS A 79 1.15 3.00 11.29
C LYS A 79 2.15 4.14 11.13
N ASN A 80 2.32 4.65 9.91
CA ASN A 80 3.24 5.74 9.62
C ASN A 80 2.78 7.03 10.28
N ASP A 81 1.52 7.42 10.10
CA ASP A 81 0.95 8.63 10.70
C ASP A 81 1.01 8.59 12.23
N PHE A 82 0.69 7.44 12.83
CA PHE A 82 0.84 7.24 14.26
C PHE A 82 2.30 7.36 14.72
N SER A 83 3.24 6.74 14.00
CA SER A 83 4.66 6.80 14.34
C SER A 83 5.23 8.22 14.20
N GLU A 84 4.78 8.98 13.20
CA GLU A 84 5.13 10.38 13.00
C GLU A 84 4.55 11.26 14.11
N PHE A 85 3.31 11.00 14.54
CA PHE A 85 2.69 11.68 15.67
C PHE A 85 3.44 11.40 16.97
N SER A 86 3.63 10.12 17.34
CA SER A 86 4.25 9.72 18.60
C SER A 86 5.74 10.10 18.67
N GLY A 87 6.40 10.17 17.50
CA GLY A 87 7.85 10.34 17.42
C GLY A 87 8.59 9.21 18.16
N SER A 88 9.56 9.58 19.00
CA SER A 88 10.33 8.65 19.83
C SER A 88 9.73 8.40 21.22
N VAL A 89 8.64 9.09 21.57
CA VAL A 89 7.94 8.93 22.84
C VAL A 89 6.77 8.00 22.59
N ARG A 90 6.72 6.87 23.29
CA ARG A 90 5.55 5.98 23.28
C ARG A 90 4.88 6.03 24.63
N GLY A 91 3.56 6.04 24.62
CA GLY A 91 2.71 5.82 25.78
C GLY A 91 2.94 4.46 26.44
N GLN A 92 2.25 4.24 27.55
CA GLN A 92 2.38 3.03 28.36
C GLN A 92 1.39 1.91 27.97
N ASP A 93 0.35 2.24 27.20
CA ASP A 93 -0.75 1.33 26.88
C ASP A 93 -0.52 0.49 25.61
N ASP A 94 -1.22 -0.64 25.54
CA ASP A 94 -1.19 -1.54 24.39
C ASP A 94 -2.01 -0.95 23.22
N ILE A 95 -1.33 -0.71 22.10
CA ILE A 95 -1.94 -0.21 20.87
C ILE A 95 -2.32 -1.40 19.98
N THR A 96 -3.62 -1.60 19.75
CA THR A 96 -4.13 -2.64 18.86
C THR A 96 -5.17 -2.07 17.92
N PHE A 97 -5.02 -2.35 16.63
CA PHE A 97 -6.08 -2.13 15.65
C PHE A 97 -6.18 -3.28 14.66
N LEU A 98 -7.37 -3.49 14.11
CA LEU A 98 -7.70 -4.46 13.08
C LEU A 98 -8.39 -3.72 11.92
N CYS A 99 -7.87 -3.93 10.71
CA CYS A 99 -8.46 -3.41 9.49
C CYS A 99 -8.87 -4.59 8.62
N LEU A 100 -10.15 -4.64 8.24
CA LEU A 100 -10.73 -5.65 7.37
C LEU A 100 -11.33 -4.95 6.17
N GLN A 101 -11.03 -5.40 4.96
CA GLN A 101 -11.63 -4.87 3.75
C GLN A 101 -12.33 -6.01 3.02
N ARG A 102 -13.57 -5.76 2.57
CA ARG A 102 -14.24 -6.69 1.68
C ARG A 102 -13.61 -6.57 0.30
N ASP A 103 -13.14 -7.68 -0.27
CA ASP A 103 -12.45 -7.66 -1.56
C ASP A 103 -13.29 -7.03 -2.67
N LEU A 104 -12.61 -6.25 -3.52
CA LEU A 104 -13.16 -5.78 -4.78
C LEU A 104 -13.17 -6.89 -5.81
N ASP A 105 -14.12 -6.83 -6.74
CA ASP A 105 -14.05 -7.68 -7.92
C ASP A 105 -12.87 -7.28 -8.79
N VAL A 106 -12.05 -8.27 -9.13
CA VAL A 106 -11.07 -8.15 -10.20
C VAL A 106 -11.82 -8.25 -11.53
N ILE A 107 -11.89 -7.14 -12.24
CA ILE A 107 -12.60 -7.04 -13.52
C ILE A 107 -11.74 -7.50 -14.70
N ASP A 108 -10.42 -7.41 -14.57
CA ASP A 108 -9.47 -7.90 -15.57
C ASP A 108 -8.12 -8.21 -14.93
N LYS A 109 -7.39 -9.20 -15.46
CA LYS A 109 -6.06 -9.56 -14.97
C LYS A 109 -5.24 -10.34 -15.98
N PHE A 110 -3.93 -10.24 -15.85
CA PHE A 110 -3.01 -11.21 -16.44
C PHE A 110 -1.81 -11.48 -15.54
N LYS A 111 -1.22 -12.67 -15.72
CA LYS A 111 0.06 -13.05 -15.14
C LYS A 111 0.99 -13.48 -16.25
N GLU A 112 2.25 -13.08 -16.17
CA GLU A 112 3.27 -13.43 -17.14
C GLU A 112 4.62 -13.64 -16.46
N THR A 113 5.42 -14.55 -17.00
CA THR A 113 6.79 -14.78 -16.56
C THR A 113 7.70 -14.62 -17.75
N ILE A 114 8.62 -13.67 -17.67
CA ILE A 114 9.56 -13.37 -18.75
C ILE A 114 10.99 -13.73 -18.38
N ASN A 115 11.82 -13.99 -19.38
CA ASN A 115 13.27 -14.08 -19.20
C ASN A 115 13.84 -12.67 -18.95
N SER A 116 14.98 -12.61 -18.24
CA SER A 116 15.67 -11.34 -17.93
C SER A 116 16.43 -10.76 -19.12
N THR A 117 15.68 -10.40 -20.17
CA THR A 117 16.20 -9.91 -21.46
C THR A 117 15.48 -8.63 -21.88
N ILE A 118 16.15 -7.78 -22.67
CA ILE A 118 15.59 -6.50 -23.14
C ILE A 118 14.41 -6.74 -24.09
N GLU A 119 14.48 -7.78 -24.93
CA GLU A 119 13.45 -8.14 -25.89
C GLU A 119 12.14 -8.47 -25.17
N ALA A 120 12.21 -9.36 -24.17
CA ALA A 120 11.03 -9.76 -23.39
C ALA A 120 10.42 -8.59 -22.58
N MET A 121 11.25 -7.63 -22.16
CA MET A 121 10.78 -6.39 -21.53
C MET A 121 9.91 -5.55 -22.47
N TYR A 122 10.31 -5.41 -23.74
CA TYR A 122 9.51 -4.66 -24.72
C TYR A 122 8.19 -5.37 -25.04
N GLU A 123 8.20 -6.69 -25.19
CA GLU A 123 6.99 -7.48 -25.45
C GLU A 123 5.95 -7.32 -24.35
N VAL A 124 6.34 -7.49 -23.08
CA VAL A 124 5.40 -7.35 -21.95
C VAL A 124 4.95 -5.91 -21.75
N LYS A 125 5.78 -4.92 -22.09
CA LYS A 125 5.42 -3.50 -22.02
C LYS A 125 4.32 -3.16 -23.03
N GLU A 126 4.43 -3.61 -24.27
CA GLU A 126 3.40 -3.37 -25.29
C GLU A 126 2.09 -4.05 -24.89
N LYS A 127 2.17 -5.29 -24.39
CA LYS A 127 1.00 -6.00 -23.85
C LYS A 127 0.35 -5.25 -22.68
N LEU A 128 1.15 -4.71 -21.74
CA LEU A 128 0.63 -3.89 -20.65
C LEU A 128 -0.07 -2.64 -21.17
N LEU A 129 0.53 -1.96 -22.16
CA LEU A 129 -0.02 -0.75 -22.75
C LEU A 129 -1.43 -1.00 -23.34
N GLU A 130 -1.57 -2.07 -24.12
CA GLU A 130 -2.86 -2.48 -24.67
C GLU A 130 -3.85 -2.88 -23.58
N PHE A 131 -3.38 -3.62 -22.56
CA PHE A 131 -4.21 -4.10 -21.46
C PHE A 131 -4.79 -2.97 -20.60
N VAL A 132 -3.99 -1.94 -20.27
CA VAL A 132 -4.45 -0.84 -19.40
C VAL A 132 -5.18 0.28 -20.14
N ALA A 133 -5.08 0.35 -21.47
CA ALA A 133 -5.69 1.39 -22.30
C ALA A 133 -7.21 1.57 -22.14
N PRO A 134 -8.02 0.51 -21.91
CA PRO A 134 -9.45 0.66 -21.63
C PRO A 134 -9.75 1.29 -20.27
N TYR A 135 -8.84 1.16 -19.30
CA TYR A 135 -9.08 1.47 -17.90
C TYR A 135 -8.46 2.80 -17.46
N TYR A 136 -7.33 3.21 -18.04
CA TYR A 136 -6.62 4.42 -17.63
C TYR A 136 -6.08 5.21 -18.81
N LYS A 137 -6.18 6.55 -18.75
CA LYS A 137 -5.75 7.45 -19.83
C LYS A 137 -4.90 8.63 -19.29
N PRO A 138 -3.75 8.93 -19.91
CA PRO A 138 -3.10 8.14 -20.96
C PRO A 138 -2.43 6.86 -20.39
N PRO A 139 -2.55 5.70 -21.07
CA PRO A 139 -1.97 4.45 -20.58
C PRO A 139 -0.44 4.47 -20.51
N SER A 140 0.20 5.34 -21.31
CA SER A 140 1.65 5.53 -21.33
C SER A 140 2.22 5.93 -19.96
N ILE A 141 1.46 6.62 -19.10
CA ILE A 141 1.91 6.99 -17.75
C ILE A 141 2.21 5.74 -16.92
N ILE A 142 1.31 4.74 -16.95
CA ILE A 142 1.48 3.47 -16.26
C ILE A 142 2.72 2.75 -16.80
N CYS A 143 2.87 2.69 -18.13
CA CYS A 143 3.98 2.01 -18.78
C CYS A 143 5.35 2.62 -18.46
N ILE A 144 5.45 3.93 -18.24
CA ILE A 144 6.71 4.60 -17.90
C ILE A 144 7.27 4.07 -16.58
N GLY A 145 6.46 4.11 -15.51
CA GLY A 145 6.92 3.61 -14.21
C GLY A 145 7.07 2.08 -14.19
N PHE A 146 6.23 1.36 -14.92
CA PHE A 146 6.37 -0.09 -15.09
C PHE A 146 7.72 -0.46 -15.71
N GLN A 147 8.09 0.19 -16.82
CA GLN A 147 9.34 -0.08 -17.53
C GLN A 147 10.56 0.11 -16.61
N GLU A 148 10.53 1.15 -15.77
CA GLU A 148 11.62 1.42 -14.86
C GLU A 148 11.80 0.31 -13.81
N ILE A 149 10.71 -0.10 -13.17
CA ILE A 149 10.74 -1.16 -12.15
C ILE A 149 11.14 -2.49 -12.78
N LEU A 150 10.65 -2.78 -13.99
CA LEU A 150 11.03 -3.98 -14.73
C LEU A 150 12.51 -3.96 -15.14
N THR A 151 13.03 -2.79 -15.54
CA THR A 151 14.47 -2.61 -15.81
C THR A 151 15.29 -2.89 -14.55
N ASN A 152 14.86 -2.41 -13.39
CA ASN A 152 15.54 -2.68 -12.12
C ASN A 152 15.53 -4.16 -11.76
N ALA A 153 14.40 -4.84 -11.95
CA ALA A 153 14.27 -6.29 -11.77
C ALA A 153 15.26 -7.07 -12.67
N ILE A 154 15.36 -6.70 -13.95
CA ILE A 154 16.23 -7.38 -14.92
C ILE A 154 17.71 -7.05 -14.68
N GLU A 155 18.06 -5.77 -14.51
CA GLU A 155 19.45 -5.30 -14.46
C GLU A 155 20.08 -5.43 -13.09
N HIS A 156 19.34 -5.08 -12.03
CA HIS A 156 19.86 -5.04 -10.67
C HIS A 156 19.50 -6.30 -9.89
N GLY A 157 18.24 -6.74 -9.95
CA GLY A 157 17.79 -7.97 -9.31
C GLY A 157 18.46 -9.21 -9.93
N ASN A 158 18.19 -9.42 -11.21
CA ASN A 158 18.65 -10.59 -11.94
C ASN A 158 20.04 -10.45 -12.59
N GLN A 159 20.66 -9.27 -12.54
CA GLN A 159 22.00 -9.01 -13.09
C GLN A 159 22.11 -9.39 -14.58
N ARG A 160 21.02 -9.24 -15.33
CA ARG A 160 20.87 -9.63 -16.75
C ARG A 160 21.22 -11.11 -17.04
N LYS A 161 21.08 -11.99 -16.04
CA LYS A 161 21.30 -13.42 -16.22
C LYS A 161 20.10 -14.04 -16.92
N ALA A 162 20.31 -14.56 -18.13
CA ALA A 162 19.24 -15.03 -19.02
C ALA A 162 18.47 -16.26 -18.50
N ASP A 163 19.07 -17.03 -17.59
CA ASP A 163 18.43 -18.15 -16.90
C ASP A 163 17.46 -17.70 -15.80
N LYS A 164 17.58 -16.45 -15.34
CA LYS A 164 16.68 -15.86 -14.35
C LYS A 164 15.44 -15.25 -14.98
N LYS A 165 14.36 -15.27 -14.21
CA LYS A 165 13.02 -14.85 -14.63
C LYS A 165 12.51 -13.66 -13.82
N VAL A 166 11.56 -12.96 -14.41
CA VAL A 166 10.75 -11.94 -13.73
C VAL A 166 9.29 -12.32 -13.86
N GLU A 167 8.58 -12.39 -12.73
CA GLU A 167 7.14 -12.61 -12.69
C GLU A 167 6.41 -11.28 -12.61
N ILE A 168 5.37 -11.13 -13.43
CA ILE A 168 4.56 -9.92 -13.56
C ILE A 168 3.11 -10.32 -13.38
N GLU A 169 2.43 -9.67 -12.44
CA GLU A 169 1.00 -9.84 -12.19
C GLU A 169 0.32 -8.48 -12.29
N VAL A 170 -0.76 -8.41 -13.06
CA VAL A 170 -1.54 -7.19 -13.24
C VAL A 170 -3.00 -7.49 -12.94
N GLU A 171 -3.60 -6.69 -12.09
CA GLU A 171 -5.01 -6.79 -11.72
C GLU A 171 -5.67 -5.41 -11.83
N VAL A 172 -6.88 -5.39 -12.39
CA VAL A 172 -7.73 -4.21 -12.49
C VAL A 172 -8.98 -4.47 -11.66
N THR A 173 -9.32 -3.52 -10.80
CA THR A 173 -10.58 -3.50 -10.06
C THR A 173 -11.40 -2.29 -10.48
N THR A 174 -12.55 -2.08 -9.85
CA THR A 174 -13.33 -0.85 -10.01
C THR A 174 -12.66 0.39 -9.39
N LYS A 175 -11.66 0.22 -8.51
CA LYS A 175 -11.00 1.34 -7.80
C LYS A 175 -9.56 1.58 -8.22
N TYR A 176 -8.82 0.55 -8.64
CA TYR A 176 -7.39 0.67 -8.93
C TYR A 176 -6.88 -0.34 -9.96
N ILE A 177 -5.72 -0.05 -10.52
CA ILE A 177 -4.83 -0.98 -11.20
C ILE A 177 -3.68 -1.31 -10.25
N LYS A 178 -3.43 -2.61 -10.06
CA LYS A 178 -2.32 -3.16 -9.28
C LYS A 178 -1.37 -3.86 -10.23
N ILE A 179 -0.08 -3.58 -10.11
CA ILE A 179 0.98 -4.31 -10.82
C ILE A 179 1.96 -4.83 -9.79
N VAL A 180 2.34 -6.10 -9.88
CA VAL A 180 3.36 -6.73 -9.06
C VAL A 180 4.47 -7.24 -9.99
N ILE A 181 5.71 -6.89 -9.69
CA ILE A 181 6.90 -7.34 -10.43
C ILE A 181 7.82 -8.01 -9.42
N THR A 182 8.16 -9.28 -9.65
CA THR A 182 9.02 -10.07 -8.76
C THR A 182 10.21 -10.62 -9.53
N ASP A 183 11.42 -10.37 -9.01
CA ASP A 183 12.67 -10.91 -9.55
C ASP A 183 13.29 -11.96 -8.62
N GLU A 184 14.24 -12.73 -9.17
CA GLU A 184 14.98 -13.79 -8.46
C GLU A 184 16.31 -13.26 -7.88
N GLY A 185 16.43 -11.95 -7.72
CA GLY A 185 17.56 -11.27 -7.10
C GLY A 185 17.57 -11.42 -5.58
N SER A 186 18.68 -10.98 -4.99
CA SER A 186 18.80 -10.91 -3.52
C SER A 186 17.93 -9.82 -2.90
N GLY A 187 17.38 -8.92 -3.72
CA GLY A 187 16.69 -7.71 -3.29
C GLY A 187 17.66 -6.62 -2.81
N PHE A 188 17.09 -5.50 -2.32
CA PHE A 188 17.83 -4.32 -1.88
C PHE A 188 17.13 -3.63 -0.71
N ASP A 189 17.90 -2.86 0.07
CA ASP A 189 17.35 -1.99 1.11
C ASP A 189 16.69 -0.77 0.48
N TRP A 190 15.42 -0.92 0.14
CA TRP A 190 14.64 0.12 -0.53
C TRP A 190 14.33 1.31 0.38
N GLN A 191 14.32 1.12 1.71
CA GLN A 191 14.07 2.19 2.67
C GLN A 191 15.21 3.21 2.63
N GLN A 192 16.45 2.74 2.53
CA GLN A 192 17.60 3.63 2.36
C GLN A 192 17.55 4.41 1.05
N VAL A 193 17.07 3.81 -0.04
CA VAL A 193 17.05 4.45 -1.36
C VAL A 193 15.91 5.47 -1.47
N VAL A 194 14.71 5.14 -0.99
CA VAL A 194 13.54 6.04 -1.09
C VAL A 194 13.68 7.26 -0.18
N ASN A 195 14.33 7.12 0.98
CA ASN A 195 14.52 8.21 1.94
C ASN A 195 15.74 9.11 1.66
N GLN A 196 16.52 8.83 0.61
CA GLN A 196 17.64 9.70 0.22
C GLN A 196 17.12 11.00 -0.42
N GLU A 197 17.51 12.15 0.14
CA GLU A 197 17.33 13.44 -0.53
C GLU A 197 18.20 13.48 -1.78
N PHE A 198 17.56 13.35 -2.94
CA PHE A 198 18.23 13.40 -4.24
C PHE A 198 18.26 14.83 -4.78
N ASP A 199 19.46 15.40 -4.85
CA ASP A 199 19.75 16.69 -5.48
C ASP A 199 19.86 16.53 -7.01
N LEU A 200 18.80 16.97 -7.70
CA LEU A 200 18.66 16.88 -9.16
C LEU A 200 19.84 17.51 -9.91
N GLU A 201 20.41 18.62 -9.42
CA GLU A 201 21.49 19.32 -10.11
C GLU A 201 22.83 18.59 -9.98
N ARG A 202 23.08 17.99 -8.82
CA ARG A 202 24.32 17.25 -8.53
C ARG A 202 24.37 15.92 -9.27
N ASP A 203 23.25 15.21 -9.36
CA ASP A 203 23.17 13.89 -10.00
C ASP A 203 23.18 13.98 -11.53
N LEU A 204 22.73 15.11 -12.11
CA LEU A 204 22.89 15.40 -13.54
C LEU A 204 24.35 15.58 -13.93
N CYS A 205 25.17 16.19 -13.07
CA CYS A 205 26.58 16.48 -13.34
C CYS A 205 27.49 15.24 -13.23
N ASN A 206 27.13 14.24 -12.41
CA ASN A 206 27.98 13.09 -12.13
C ASN A 206 27.75 11.89 -13.08
N GLY A 207 26.77 11.97 -13.99
CA GLY A 207 26.44 10.86 -14.91
C GLY A 207 25.85 9.62 -14.21
N GLU A 208 25.60 9.70 -12.90
CA GLU A 208 24.95 8.65 -12.13
C GLU A 208 23.43 8.73 -12.34
N CYS A 209 22.90 7.94 -13.27
CA CYS A 209 21.46 7.79 -13.47
C CYS A 209 20.75 7.01 -12.32
N ARG A 210 21.44 6.74 -11.20
CA ARG A 210 20.89 5.98 -10.06
C ARG A 210 19.89 6.87 -9.32
N GLY A 211 18.62 6.44 -9.24
CA GLY A 211 17.57 7.11 -8.46
C GLY A 211 16.54 7.93 -9.26
N ARG A 212 16.76 8.19 -10.55
CA ARG A 212 15.75 8.84 -11.42
C ARG A 212 14.53 7.97 -11.61
N GLY A 213 14.75 6.66 -11.67
CA GLY A 213 13.72 5.69 -11.87
C GLY A 213 12.60 5.73 -10.85
N ILE A 214 12.96 5.60 -9.59
CA ILE A 214 12.00 5.62 -8.47
C ILE A 214 11.22 6.93 -8.45
N LYS A 215 11.86 8.08 -8.72
CA LYS A 215 11.18 9.38 -8.83
C LYS A 215 10.17 9.45 -9.99
N ILE A 216 10.51 8.87 -11.14
CA ILE A 216 9.61 8.81 -12.30
C ILE A 216 8.41 7.90 -11.98
N THR A 217 8.66 6.75 -11.37
CA THR A 217 7.61 5.82 -10.96
C THR A 217 6.70 6.44 -9.90
N ASN A 218 7.24 7.19 -8.93
CA ASN A 218 6.47 7.93 -7.92
C ASN A 218 5.55 9.01 -8.50
N LYS A 219 5.78 9.46 -9.75
CA LYS A 219 4.86 10.37 -10.46
C LYS A 219 3.83 9.63 -11.29
N ALA A 220 4.13 8.40 -11.70
CA ALA A 220 3.22 7.58 -12.50
C ALA A 220 2.16 6.90 -11.64
N TYR A 221 2.58 6.37 -10.48
CA TYR A 221 1.73 5.60 -9.57
C TYR A 221 1.41 6.43 -8.33
N ASP A 222 0.27 6.12 -7.73
CA ASP A 222 -0.16 6.79 -6.51
C ASP A 222 0.59 6.20 -5.31
N GLU A 223 0.91 4.91 -5.36
CA GLU A 223 1.70 4.23 -4.33
C GLU A 223 2.61 3.15 -4.92
N ILE A 224 3.77 2.98 -4.28
CA ILE A 224 4.76 1.94 -4.59
C ILE A 224 5.25 1.33 -3.29
N TRP A 225 5.36 0.02 -3.26
CA TRP A 225 5.95 -0.70 -2.15
C TRP A 225 6.85 -1.82 -2.65
N TYR A 226 7.78 -2.19 -1.78
CA TYR A 226 8.63 -3.34 -1.96
C TYR A 226 8.39 -4.31 -0.81
N ASN A 227 8.57 -5.60 -1.06
CA ASN A 227 8.58 -6.59 0.02
C ASN A 227 9.80 -6.38 0.95
N GLU A 228 9.85 -7.09 2.08
CA GLU A 228 10.96 -6.96 3.05
C GLU A 228 12.33 -7.24 2.43
N GLN A 229 12.39 -8.20 1.51
CA GLN A 229 13.62 -8.55 0.82
C GLN A 229 14.04 -7.48 -0.21
N GLY A 230 13.09 -6.76 -0.80
CA GLY A 230 13.31 -5.79 -1.86
C GLY A 230 13.43 -6.39 -3.27
N ASN A 231 12.99 -7.62 -3.50
CA ASN A 231 12.98 -8.29 -4.83
C ASN A 231 11.57 -8.40 -5.43
N GLN A 232 10.57 -7.81 -4.78
CA GLN A 232 9.24 -7.65 -5.32
C GLN A 232 8.83 -6.19 -5.15
N ALA A 233 8.39 -5.58 -6.24
CA ALA A 233 7.78 -4.26 -6.25
C ALA A 233 6.31 -4.39 -6.59
N CYS A 234 5.46 -3.63 -5.90
CA CYS A 234 4.06 -3.52 -6.27
C CYS A 234 3.64 -2.06 -6.37
N LEU A 235 2.95 -1.78 -7.46
CA LEU A 235 2.61 -0.46 -7.97
C LEU A 235 1.08 -0.35 -7.97
N TYR A 236 0.55 0.70 -7.36
CA TYR A 236 -0.87 0.97 -7.31
C TYR A 236 -1.19 2.27 -8.03
N LYS A 237 -2.19 2.20 -8.93
CA LYS A 237 -2.77 3.35 -9.62
C LYS A 237 -4.26 3.42 -9.34
N LEU A 238 -4.74 4.49 -8.73
CA LEU A 238 -6.17 4.72 -8.55
C LEU A 238 -6.84 5.04 -9.89
N LEU A 239 -8.03 4.48 -10.12
CA LEU A 239 -8.84 4.73 -11.31
C LEU A 239 -9.79 5.92 -11.13
N ASN A 240 -10.14 6.23 -9.88
CA ASN A 240 -11.03 7.33 -9.53
C ASN A 240 -10.36 8.20 -8.48
N GLY A 241 -9.67 9.23 -8.96
CA GLY A 241 -9.16 10.40 -8.24
C GLY A 241 -9.30 11.61 -9.14
#